data_AF-A0A1V6UJK6-F1
#
_entry.id   AF-A0A1V6UJK6-F1
#
_cell.length_a   1.000
_cell.length_b   1.000
_cell.length_c   1.000
_cell.angle_alpha   90.00
_cell.angle_beta   90.00
_cell.angle_gamma   90.00
#
_symmetry.space_group_name_H-M   'P 1'
#
loop_
_entity.id
_entity.type
_entity.pdbx_description
1 polymer ?
#
loop_
_entity_poly.entity_id
_entity_poly.type
_entity_poly.pdbx_seq_one_letter_code
_entity_poly.pdbx_strand_id
1 'polypeptide(L)'
;MAMDAKEIEAKAKALGKAATSNESATVILGLLKDIQSGVRATEDLLRQTRIGIIVNKFKQSKTPEVARLSSEIVSKWRTEVNKQKQGGGTAASRGSSGSPRPAQNGTGASTPVAATPSDKASKLSVPPDKRTWKADGAEINHTGNRVRDSCTGLMYDGLCVGSTESVKVVLSRAIAVEVSAYKYLGPETKEEYRTKIRSLFQNLKNKSNPKLRVRVVEGEITSEQFVRMSHDELRSVEQREADAKIQKENMDKAMVAQQERSISKSLQCGKCGQRKVTYTEAQTRAADEPMTLFCTCLNCGKSWRQ
;
A
#
# COMPACT_ATOMS: atom_id res chain seq x y z
N MET A 1 21.99 4.51 47.12
CA MET A 1 21.74 3.06 47.20
C MET A 1 20.91 2.67 45.97
N ALA A 2 21.04 1.47 45.43
CA ALA A 2 20.12 1.00 44.38
C ALA A 2 18.83 0.51 45.07
N MET A 3 17.66 0.93 44.60
CA MET A 3 16.39 0.48 45.17
C MET A 3 16.00 -0.89 44.64
N ASP A 4 15.38 -1.68 45.50
CA ASP A 4 14.98 -3.06 45.19
C ASP A 4 13.73 -3.10 44.31
N ALA A 5 13.55 -4.20 43.55
CA ALA A 5 12.46 -4.30 42.57
C ALA A 5 11.07 -4.08 43.20
N LYS A 6 10.88 -4.54 44.45
CA LYS A 6 9.65 -4.33 45.25
C LYS A 6 9.44 -2.87 45.65
N GLU A 7 10.50 -2.12 45.96
CA GLU A 7 10.41 -0.69 46.27
C GLU A 7 10.05 0.11 45.02
N ILE A 8 10.62 -0.26 43.88
CA ILE A 8 10.34 0.37 42.58
C ILE A 8 8.89 0.11 42.17
N GLU A 9 8.36 -1.11 42.38
CA GLU A 9 6.95 -1.42 42.17
C GLU A 9 6.03 -0.65 43.13
N ALA A 10 6.39 -0.53 44.42
CA ALA A 10 5.64 0.26 45.39
C ALA A 10 5.56 1.74 44.99
N LYS A 11 6.69 2.34 44.58
CA LYS A 11 6.73 3.73 44.08
C LYS A 11 6.02 3.88 42.73
N ALA A 12 6.07 2.88 41.85
CA ALA A 12 5.28 2.84 40.61
C ALA A 12 3.77 2.85 40.90
N LYS A 13 3.32 2.06 41.87
CA LYS A 13 1.92 1.99 42.31
C LYS A 13 1.45 3.28 42.98
N ALA A 14 2.28 3.90 43.81
CA ALA A 14 2.02 5.22 44.38
C ALA A 14 1.90 6.31 43.29
N LEU A 15 2.86 6.36 42.37
CA LEU A 15 2.84 7.28 41.24
C LEU A 15 1.62 7.06 40.32
N GLY A 16 1.22 5.81 40.09
CA GLY A 16 0.00 5.46 39.35
C GLY A 16 -1.30 5.88 40.06
N LYS A 17 -1.33 5.84 41.40
CA LYS A 17 -2.45 6.38 42.20
C LYS A 17 -2.51 7.90 42.11
N ALA A 18 -1.39 8.60 42.30
CA ALA A 18 -1.29 10.05 42.13
C ALA A 18 -1.74 10.51 40.72
N ALA A 19 -1.45 9.71 39.67
CA ALA A 19 -1.89 9.90 38.29
C ALA A 19 -3.41 9.77 38.04
N THR A 20 -4.18 9.43 39.09
CA THR A 20 -5.61 9.12 39.03
C THR A 20 -6.38 9.89 40.09
N SER A 21 -5.79 10.11 41.27
CA SER A 21 -6.32 10.96 42.35
C SER A 21 -6.01 12.46 42.17
N ASN A 22 -5.28 12.85 41.13
CA ASN A 22 -4.90 14.25 40.82
C ASN A 22 -4.26 14.96 42.02
N GLU A 23 -3.27 14.30 42.62
CA GLU A 23 -2.51 14.80 43.78
C GLU A 23 -1.64 16.01 43.41
N SER A 24 -1.13 16.73 44.42
CA SER A 24 -0.39 17.98 44.20
C SER A 24 0.92 17.74 43.43
N ALA A 25 1.26 18.70 42.56
CA ALA A 25 2.44 18.61 41.69
C ALA A 25 3.75 18.37 42.46
N THR A 26 3.86 18.91 43.69
CA THR A 26 5.00 18.72 44.59
C THR A 26 5.23 17.25 44.95
N VAL A 27 4.17 16.49 45.25
CA VAL A 27 4.25 15.06 45.58
C VAL A 27 4.66 14.25 44.35
N ILE A 28 4.08 14.56 43.19
CA ILE A 28 4.40 13.91 41.91
C ILE A 28 5.87 14.17 41.52
N LEU A 29 6.36 15.40 41.69
CA LEU A 29 7.76 15.76 41.44
C LEU A 29 8.72 15.07 42.43
N GLY A 30 8.34 14.92 43.70
CA GLY A 30 9.09 14.14 44.69
C GLY A 30 9.25 12.69 44.27
N LEU A 31 8.13 12.01 43.98
CA LEU A 31 8.12 10.61 43.52
C LEU A 31 8.94 10.42 42.23
N LEU A 32 8.88 11.36 41.28
CA LEU A 32 9.69 11.29 40.06
C LEU A 32 11.21 11.47 40.32
N LYS A 33 11.62 12.34 41.25
CA LYS A 33 13.05 12.48 41.64
C LYS A 33 13.59 11.25 42.37
N ASP A 34 12.77 10.65 43.23
CA ASP A 34 13.06 9.36 43.88
C ASP A 34 13.27 8.25 42.84
N ILE A 35 12.39 8.18 41.84
CA ILE A 35 12.47 7.20 40.75
C ILE A 35 13.66 7.47 39.82
N GLN A 36 14.03 8.74 39.59
CA GLN A 36 15.19 9.15 38.79
C GLN A 36 16.53 8.76 39.46
N SER A 37 16.56 8.66 40.79
CA SER A 37 17.78 8.42 41.59
C SER A 37 17.92 6.96 42.08
N GLY A 38 16.82 6.29 42.41
CA GLY A 38 16.84 4.90 42.92
C GLY A 38 16.91 3.81 41.84
N VAL A 39 16.39 4.06 40.63
CA VAL A 39 16.25 3.04 39.57
C VAL A 39 17.51 2.93 38.70
N ARG A 40 18.20 1.79 38.75
CA ARG A 40 19.11 1.39 37.66
C ARG A 40 18.30 0.86 36.48
N ALA A 41 18.52 1.43 35.30
CA ALA A 41 17.71 1.19 34.11
C ALA A 41 18.14 -0.08 33.36
N THR A 42 17.85 -1.27 33.91
CA THR A 42 17.97 -2.55 33.19
C THR A 42 16.67 -2.89 32.45
N GLU A 43 16.77 -3.55 31.29
CA GLU A 43 15.60 -3.86 30.46
C GLU A 43 14.58 -4.74 31.20
N ASP A 44 15.07 -5.76 31.92
CA ASP A 44 14.23 -6.71 32.66
C ASP A 44 13.43 -6.02 33.79
N LEU A 45 14.11 -5.22 34.63
CA LEU A 45 13.50 -4.49 35.74
C LEU A 45 12.44 -3.48 35.27
N LEU A 46 12.69 -2.79 34.15
CA LEU A 46 11.75 -1.85 33.54
C LEU A 46 10.52 -2.55 32.92
N ARG A 47 10.68 -3.79 32.44
CA ARG A 47 9.59 -4.64 31.95
C ARG A 47 8.76 -5.19 33.12
N GLN A 48 9.41 -5.76 34.14
CA GLN A 48 8.78 -6.36 35.32
C GLN A 48 7.91 -5.34 36.08
N THR A 49 8.50 -4.21 36.49
CA THR A 49 7.83 -3.18 37.29
C THR A 49 6.83 -2.34 36.48
N ARG A 50 6.88 -2.40 35.14
CA ARG A 50 6.08 -1.59 34.19
C ARG A 50 6.16 -0.06 34.40
N ILE A 51 7.12 0.41 35.21
CA ILE A 51 7.27 1.83 35.60
C ILE A 51 7.39 2.78 34.39
N GLY A 52 8.03 2.33 33.30
CA GLY A 52 8.18 3.11 32.07
C GLY A 52 6.84 3.54 31.43
N ILE A 53 5.78 2.74 31.59
CA ILE A 53 4.44 3.07 31.09
C ILE A 53 3.81 4.15 31.98
N ILE A 54 3.92 4.00 33.30
CA ILE A 54 3.35 4.90 34.30
C ILE A 54 4.02 6.27 34.21
N VAL A 55 5.36 6.34 34.19
CA VAL A 55 6.10 7.60 34.03
C VAL A 55 5.75 8.27 32.69
N ASN A 56 5.65 7.52 31.60
CA ASN A 56 5.29 8.08 30.29
C ASN A 56 3.87 8.72 30.27
N LYS A 57 2.93 8.28 31.12
CA LYS A 57 1.62 8.96 31.28
C LYS A 57 1.79 10.41 31.76
N PHE A 58 2.77 10.67 32.63
CA PHE A 58 3.07 12.03 33.14
C PHE A 58 3.66 12.97 32.09
N LYS A 59 4.08 12.49 30.91
CA LYS A 59 4.45 13.38 29.80
C LYS A 59 3.27 14.23 29.30
N GLN A 60 2.04 13.84 29.62
CA GLN A 60 0.80 14.56 29.30
C GLN A 60 0.21 15.31 30.51
N SER A 61 0.95 15.45 31.63
CA SER A 61 0.45 16.14 32.82
C SER A 61 0.26 17.64 32.60
N LYS A 62 -0.77 18.23 33.22
CA LYS A 62 -1.09 19.66 33.12
C LYS A 62 0.00 20.61 33.69
N THR A 63 0.94 20.08 34.48
CA THR A 63 2.10 20.82 35.00
C THR A 63 3.33 20.62 34.09
N PRO A 64 3.96 21.70 33.57
CA PRO A 64 5.05 21.56 32.60
C PRO A 64 6.33 20.94 33.18
N GLU A 65 6.65 21.20 34.45
CA GLU A 65 7.83 20.62 35.10
C GLU A 65 7.76 19.10 35.25
N VAL A 66 6.57 18.59 35.58
CA VAL A 66 6.29 17.14 35.68
C VAL A 66 6.45 16.48 34.32
N ALA A 67 5.92 17.08 33.25
CA ALA A 67 6.07 16.59 31.89
C ALA A 67 7.53 16.63 31.39
N ARG A 68 8.29 17.67 31.78
CA ARG A 68 9.74 17.78 31.50
C ARG A 68 10.53 16.67 32.18
N LEU A 69 10.36 16.49 33.49
CA LEU A 69 11.07 15.50 34.29
C LEU A 69 10.72 14.07 33.87
N SER A 70 9.44 13.78 33.62
CA SER A 70 8.97 12.51 33.02
C SER A 70 9.68 12.22 31.68
N SER A 71 9.76 13.21 30.79
CA SER A 71 10.42 13.05 29.48
C SER A 71 11.93 12.81 29.60
N GLU A 72 12.60 13.47 30.55
CA GLU A 72 14.01 13.30 30.86
C GLU A 72 14.31 11.88 31.36
N ILE A 73 13.52 11.36 32.30
CA ILE A 73 13.62 10.00 32.86
C ILE A 73 13.42 8.94 31.75
N VAL A 74 12.34 9.05 30.97
CA VAL A 74 12.03 8.10 29.89
C VAL A 74 13.13 8.10 28.81
N SER A 75 13.74 9.26 28.53
CA SER A 75 14.84 9.36 27.56
C SER A 75 16.12 8.72 28.10
N LYS A 76 16.49 9.00 29.36
CA LYS A 76 17.65 8.40 30.03
C LYS A 76 17.55 6.87 30.09
N TRP A 77 16.37 6.34 30.42
CA TRP A 77 16.12 4.89 30.44
C TRP A 77 16.21 4.23 29.06
N ARG A 78 15.68 4.87 28.01
CA ARG A 78 15.82 4.38 26.63
C ARG A 78 17.29 4.30 26.19
N THR A 79 18.07 5.34 26.48
CA THR A 79 19.50 5.38 26.14
C THR A 79 20.29 4.30 26.88
N GLU A 80 20.08 4.13 28.18
CA GLU A 80 20.86 3.17 28.98
C GLU A 80 20.51 1.71 28.64
N VAL A 81 19.24 1.38 28.37
CA VAL A 81 18.84 0.06 27.85
C VAL A 81 19.45 -0.22 26.48
N ASN A 82 19.42 0.76 25.56
CA ASN A 82 20.00 0.59 24.22
C ASN A 82 21.53 0.44 24.25
N LYS A 83 22.19 1.07 25.22
CA LYS A 83 23.62 0.94 25.51
C LYS A 83 23.98 -0.43 26.09
N GLN A 84 23.20 -0.93 27.07
CA GLN A 84 23.37 -2.31 27.59
C GLN A 84 23.23 -3.35 26.48
N LYS A 85 22.25 -3.16 25.58
CA LYS A 85 22.03 -4.03 24.41
C LYS A 85 23.18 -4.04 23.40
N GLN A 86 24.07 -3.05 23.42
CA GLN A 86 25.28 -3.00 22.59
C GLN A 86 26.53 -3.57 23.30
N GLY A 87 26.51 -3.71 24.64
CA GLY A 87 27.62 -4.28 25.41
C GLY A 87 27.52 -5.79 25.70
N GLY A 88 26.33 -6.39 25.58
CA GLY A 88 26.06 -7.78 25.99
C GLY A 88 26.51 -8.90 25.04
N GLY A 89 27.55 -8.68 24.22
CA GLY A 89 27.97 -9.61 23.16
C GLY A 89 29.06 -10.62 23.58
N THR A 90 28.78 -11.51 24.54
CA THR A 90 29.72 -12.59 24.92
C THR A 90 29.64 -13.79 23.97
N ALA A 91 30.78 -14.45 23.74
CA ALA A 91 30.95 -15.41 22.65
C ALA A 91 31.00 -16.88 23.11
N ALA A 92 30.23 -17.73 22.42
CA ALA A 92 30.43 -19.17 22.26
C ALA A 92 29.72 -19.61 20.96
N SER A 93 30.19 -20.58 20.17
CA SER A 93 31.42 -21.38 20.26
C SER A 93 32.10 -21.47 18.87
N ARG A 94 33.40 -21.80 18.84
CA ARG A 94 34.13 -22.16 17.62
C ARG A 94 34.71 -23.56 17.78
N GLY A 95 34.53 -24.39 16.76
CA GLY A 95 35.11 -25.73 16.71
C GLY A 95 35.26 -26.22 15.28
N SER A 96 36.44 -25.98 14.69
CA SER A 96 37.02 -26.84 13.65
C SER A 96 38.51 -26.51 13.50
N SER A 97 39.32 -27.51 13.17
CA SER A 97 40.76 -27.42 12.91
C SER A 97 41.05 -27.94 11.51
N GLY A 98 42.02 -27.36 10.80
CA GLY A 98 42.37 -27.79 9.45
C GLY A 98 43.13 -26.76 8.62
N SER A 99 44.45 -26.90 8.59
CA SER A 99 45.38 -26.35 7.59
C SER A 99 46.17 -27.54 7.01
N PRO A 100 46.86 -27.48 5.84
CA PRO A 100 47.26 -26.28 5.08
C PRO A 100 47.07 -26.35 3.54
N ARG A 101 47.61 -25.34 2.84
CA ARG A 101 47.56 -25.05 1.38
C ARG A 101 48.87 -25.46 0.66
N PRO A 102 48.81 -25.98 -0.60
CA PRO A 102 49.36 -25.32 -1.83
C PRO A 102 48.24 -25.06 -2.88
N ALA A 103 48.37 -24.43 -4.06
CA ALA A 103 49.38 -23.55 -4.71
C ALA A 103 48.58 -22.40 -5.43
N GLN A 104 48.71 -21.81 -6.64
CA GLN A 104 49.73 -21.56 -7.69
C GLN A 104 50.04 -22.62 -8.78
N ASN A 105 49.97 -22.37 -10.10
CA ASN A 105 49.68 -21.20 -10.98
C ASN A 105 48.60 -21.56 -12.04
N GLY A 106 48.05 -20.69 -12.90
CA GLY A 106 48.16 -19.23 -13.07
C GLY A 106 48.44 -18.77 -14.52
N THR A 107 47.50 -18.06 -15.17
CA THR A 107 47.66 -17.33 -16.47
C THR A 107 46.50 -16.35 -16.69
N GLY A 108 46.71 -15.30 -17.49
CA GLY A 108 45.68 -14.35 -17.95
C GLY A 108 45.95 -12.90 -17.49
N ALA A 109 45.96 -11.95 -18.42
CA ALA A 109 46.45 -10.58 -18.18
C ALA A 109 45.53 -9.48 -18.74
N SER A 110 45.74 -8.27 -18.21
CA SER A 110 45.34 -6.96 -18.74
C SER A 110 43.89 -6.49 -18.59
N THR A 111 43.81 -5.34 -17.91
CA THR A 111 42.76 -4.33 -17.74
C THR A 111 42.19 -3.80 -19.09
N PRO A 112 41.00 -3.11 -19.15
CA PRO A 112 40.75 -1.87 -18.39
C PRO A 112 39.30 -1.54 -17.94
N VAL A 113 39.18 -0.32 -17.40
CA VAL A 113 37.98 0.45 -16.99
C VAL A 113 37.39 0.08 -15.63
N ALA A 114 37.23 1.10 -14.78
CA ALA A 114 36.74 0.99 -13.42
C ALA A 114 35.22 1.23 -13.34
N ALA A 115 34.53 0.38 -12.57
CA ALA A 115 33.18 0.63 -12.07
C ALA A 115 33.13 0.19 -10.61
N THR A 116 32.79 1.10 -9.69
CA THR A 116 32.84 0.88 -8.24
C THR A 116 31.43 0.61 -7.69
N PRO A 117 31.10 -0.61 -7.19
CA PRO A 117 29.76 -0.92 -6.69
C PRO A 117 29.77 -1.13 -5.16
N SER A 118 29.76 -0.04 -4.37
CA SER A 118 29.69 -0.16 -2.90
C SER A 118 29.12 1.08 -2.17
N ASP A 119 27.98 1.61 -2.63
CA ASP A 119 27.18 2.50 -1.76
C ASP A 119 26.23 1.67 -0.88
N LYS A 120 26.61 1.53 0.39
CA LYS A 120 25.90 0.68 1.36
C LYS A 120 24.68 1.40 1.91
N ALA A 121 23.50 0.83 1.66
CA ALA A 121 22.24 0.97 2.43
C ALA A 121 22.22 2.14 3.43
N SER A 122 21.86 3.34 2.95
CA SER A 122 21.57 4.48 3.82
C SER A 122 20.49 4.10 4.83
N LYS A 123 20.83 4.11 6.13
CA LYS A 123 20.01 3.55 7.22
C LYS A 123 18.61 4.18 7.25
N LEU A 124 17.60 3.41 6.82
CA LEU A 124 16.20 3.84 6.89
C LEU A 124 15.78 3.96 8.36
N SER A 125 15.53 5.18 8.82
CA SER A 125 15.16 5.45 10.23
C SER A 125 13.70 5.08 10.56
N VAL A 126 12.90 4.71 9.56
CA VAL A 126 11.45 4.48 9.67
C VAL A 126 11.09 3.15 8.96
N PRO A 127 10.23 2.28 9.53
CA PRO A 127 9.82 1.03 8.90
C PRO A 127 9.11 1.24 7.55
N PRO A 128 9.29 0.36 6.54
CA PRO A 128 8.72 0.50 5.19
C PRO A 128 7.20 0.74 5.15
N ASP A 129 6.41 0.11 6.02
CA ASP A 129 4.95 0.27 6.08
C ASP A 129 4.48 1.60 6.72
N LYS A 130 5.40 2.43 7.22
CA LYS A 130 5.09 3.71 7.89
C LYS A 130 5.89 4.91 7.35
N ARG A 131 6.56 4.72 6.21
CA ARG A 131 7.20 5.81 5.45
C ARG A 131 6.13 6.81 5.00
N THR A 132 6.41 8.09 5.19
CA THR A 132 5.66 9.23 4.65
C THR A 132 6.63 10.39 4.49
N TRP A 133 6.31 11.39 3.65
CA TRP A 133 7.21 12.56 3.48
C TRP A 133 7.48 13.27 4.81
N LYS A 134 6.50 13.29 5.73
CA LYS A 134 6.64 13.84 7.09
C LYS A 134 7.52 13.00 8.01
N ALA A 135 7.46 11.67 7.92
CA ALA A 135 8.27 10.78 8.74
C ALA A 135 9.74 10.71 8.25
N ASP A 136 9.94 10.90 6.95
CA ASP A 136 11.25 10.89 6.30
C ASP A 136 11.94 12.26 6.27
N GLY A 137 11.24 13.34 6.66
CA GLY A 137 11.75 14.71 6.62
C GLY A 137 11.95 15.27 5.21
N ALA A 138 11.21 14.77 4.22
CA ALA A 138 11.35 15.16 2.82
C ALA A 138 10.72 16.55 2.56
N GLU A 139 11.52 17.47 2.01
CA GLU A 139 11.05 18.80 1.61
C GLU A 139 10.23 18.72 0.31
N ILE A 140 8.91 18.90 0.43
CA ILE A 140 7.96 18.84 -0.69
C ILE A 140 7.74 20.19 -1.39
N ASN A 141 8.28 21.28 -0.85
CA ASN A 141 8.04 22.65 -1.29
C ASN A 141 9.01 23.03 -2.42
N HIS A 142 8.82 22.49 -3.63
CA HIS A 142 9.69 22.78 -4.79
C HIS A 142 9.06 23.77 -5.77
N THR A 143 7.73 23.89 -5.78
CA THR A 143 6.99 24.70 -6.76
C THR A 143 6.56 26.06 -6.24
N GLY A 144 6.54 26.27 -4.92
CA GLY A 144 6.01 27.47 -4.29
C GLY A 144 4.48 27.61 -4.38
N ASN A 145 3.77 26.60 -4.92
CA ASN A 145 2.32 26.54 -4.90
C ASN A 145 1.85 25.35 -4.05
N ARG A 146 1.14 25.69 -2.98
CA ARG A 146 0.78 24.82 -1.87
C ARG A 146 0.07 23.52 -2.27
N VAL A 147 -0.70 23.49 -3.37
CA VAL A 147 -1.41 22.26 -3.77
C VAL A 147 -0.65 21.41 -4.80
N ARG A 148 0.24 21.96 -5.65
CA ARG A 148 1.28 21.21 -6.39
C ARG A 148 2.28 20.57 -5.43
N ASP A 149 2.75 21.32 -4.43
CA ASP A 149 3.63 20.82 -3.38
C ASP A 149 2.91 19.73 -2.55
N SER A 150 1.63 19.93 -2.21
CA SER A 150 0.81 18.88 -1.56
C SER A 150 0.55 17.65 -2.44
N CYS A 151 0.43 17.82 -3.76
CA CYS A 151 0.32 16.70 -4.72
C CYS A 151 1.64 15.93 -4.80
N THR A 152 2.79 16.62 -4.76
CA THR A 152 4.12 16.01 -4.67
C THR A 152 4.25 15.17 -3.40
N GLY A 153 3.82 15.69 -2.24
CA GLY A 153 3.76 14.93 -0.99
C GLY A 153 2.84 13.71 -1.06
N LEU A 154 1.70 13.80 -1.74
CA LEU A 154 0.79 12.66 -1.95
C LEU A 154 1.41 11.58 -2.87
N MET A 155 2.16 11.99 -3.90
CA MET A 155 2.92 11.05 -4.74
C MET A 155 4.07 10.40 -3.98
N TYR A 156 4.78 11.15 -3.14
CA TYR A 156 5.80 10.58 -2.23
C TYR A 156 5.19 9.51 -1.33
N ASP A 157 4.10 9.83 -0.62
CA ASP A 157 3.42 8.89 0.28
C ASP A 157 2.90 7.63 -0.45
N GLY A 158 2.55 7.74 -1.74
CA GLY A 158 2.20 6.58 -2.58
C GLY A 158 3.41 5.72 -2.99
N LEU A 159 4.57 6.35 -3.21
CA LEU A 159 5.78 5.69 -3.70
C LEU A 159 6.69 5.14 -2.57
N CYS A 160 6.62 5.67 -1.35
CA CYS A 160 7.48 5.24 -0.24
C CYS A 160 6.96 4.02 0.55
N VAL A 161 5.65 3.74 0.52
CA VAL A 161 5.03 2.61 1.24
C VAL A 161 5.64 1.29 0.81
N GLY A 162 6.26 0.56 1.73
CA GLY A 162 6.90 -0.73 1.42
C GLY A 162 8.10 -0.61 0.47
N SER A 163 8.69 0.58 0.31
CA SER A 163 9.93 0.78 -0.45
C SER A 163 11.14 0.88 0.47
N THR A 164 12.24 0.22 0.09
CA THR A 164 13.55 0.32 0.73
C THR A 164 14.43 1.41 0.13
N GLU A 165 13.94 2.14 -0.88
CA GLU A 165 14.74 3.13 -1.60
C GLU A 165 15.04 4.40 -0.81
N SER A 166 16.10 5.09 -1.28
CA SER A 166 16.53 6.34 -0.68
C SER A 166 15.49 7.45 -0.85
N VAL A 167 15.34 8.28 0.18
CA VAL A 167 14.41 9.44 0.22
C VAL A 167 14.58 10.33 -1.02
N LYS A 168 15.82 10.54 -1.46
CA LYS A 168 16.15 11.38 -2.64
C LYS A 168 15.61 10.81 -3.95
N VAL A 169 15.68 9.48 -4.14
CA VAL A 169 15.16 8.82 -5.35
C VAL A 169 13.63 8.83 -5.36
N VAL A 170 12.99 8.52 -4.23
CA VAL A 170 11.52 8.54 -4.14
C VAL A 170 10.97 9.97 -4.35
N LEU A 171 11.65 10.99 -3.80
CA LEU A 171 11.29 12.39 -3.99
C LEU A 171 11.47 12.86 -5.44
N SER A 172 12.58 12.53 -6.11
CA SER A 172 12.78 12.93 -7.51
C SER A 172 11.77 12.28 -8.46
N ARG A 173 11.37 11.02 -8.21
CA ARG A 173 10.29 10.34 -8.94
C ARG A 173 8.92 10.99 -8.66
N ALA A 174 8.61 11.36 -7.42
CA ALA A 174 7.38 12.05 -7.06
C ALA A 174 7.25 13.42 -7.76
N ILE A 175 8.33 14.21 -7.78
CA ILE A 175 8.40 15.50 -8.49
C ILE A 175 8.22 15.29 -10.01
N ALA A 176 8.89 14.31 -10.60
CA ALA A 176 8.77 14.03 -12.03
C ALA A 176 7.34 13.61 -12.45
N VAL A 177 6.63 12.86 -11.61
CA VAL A 177 5.20 12.53 -11.80
C VAL A 177 4.32 13.76 -11.68
N GLU A 178 4.56 14.63 -10.69
CA GLU A 178 3.79 15.88 -10.52
C GLU A 178 3.95 16.82 -11.73
N VAL A 179 5.19 17.06 -12.17
CA VAL A 179 5.49 17.89 -13.35
C VAL A 179 4.84 17.31 -14.62
N SER A 180 4.86 15.98 -14.77
CA SER A 180 4.20 15.29 -15.88
C SER A 180 2.67 15.44 -15.83
N ALA A 181 2.06 15.41 -14.64
CA ALA A 181 0.63 15.62 -14.44
C ALA A 181 0.21 17.06 -14.73
N TYR A 182 0.98 18.05 -14.26
CA TYR A 182 0.74 19.46 -14.54
C TYR A 182 0.85 19.76 -16.05
N LYS A 183 1.87 19.21 -16.71
CA LYS A 183 2.07 19.32 -18.17
C LYS A 183 0.92 18.72 -19.00
N TYR A 184 0.25 17.67 -18.49
CA TYR A 184 -0.80 16.96 -19.23
C TYR A 184 -2.22 17.47 -18.96
N LEU A 185 -2.58 17.76 -17.70
CA LEU A 185 -3.94 18.20 -17.35
C LEU A 185 -4.09 19.73 -17.29
N GLY A 186 -2.96 20.46 -17.24
CA GLY A 186 -2.93 21.92 -17.19
C GLY A 186 -2.96 22.47 -15.75
N PRO A 187 -3.51 23.67 -15.53
CA PRO A 187 -3.36 24.38 -14.26
C PRO A 187 -4.03 23.66 -13.09
N GLU A 188 -3.32 23.66 -11.96
CA GLU A 188 -3.63 22.97 -10.70
C GLU A 188 -5.03 23.28 -10.12
N THR A 189 -5.57 24.46 -10.43
CA THR A 189 -6.94 24.89 -10.10
C THR A 189 -8.02 23.95 -10.66
N LYS A 190 -7.74 23.24 -11.76
CA LYS A 190 -8.66 22.27 -12.36
C LYS A 190 -8.87 21.07 -11.44
N GLU A 191 -10.13 20.69 -11.23
CA GLU A 191 -10.45 19.46 -10.49
C GLU A 191 -9.91 18.21 -11.20
N GLU A 192 -9.84 18.19 -12.53
CA GLU A 192 -9.28 17.08 -13.32
C GLU A 192 -7.88 16.67 -12.83
N TYR A 193 -6.96 17.63 -12.67
CA TYR A 193 -5.61 17.42 -12.15
C TYR A 193 -5.65 16.83 -10.73
N ARG A 194 -6.41 17.46 -9.84
CA ARG A 194 -6.55 17.03 -8.43
C ARG A 194 -7.20 15.64 -8.31
N THR A 195 -8.10 15.28 -9.21
CA THR A 195 -8.78 13.97 -9.27
C THR A 195 -7.87 12.89 -9.86
N LYS A 196 -7.11 13.19 -10.91
CA LYS A 196 -6.13 12.26 -11.49
C LYS A 196 -5.01 11.96 -10.49
N ILE A 197 -4.45 12.97 -9.81
CA ILE A 197 -3.45 12.77 -8.74
C ILE A 197 -4.02 11.90 -7.60
N ARG A 198 -5.25 12.17 -7.13
CA ARG A 198 -5.93 11.30 -6.14
C ARG A 198 -6.07 9.86 -6.62
N SER A 199 -6.43 9.64 -7.89
CA SER A 199 -6.54 8.30 -8.48
C SER A 199 -5.20 7.58 -8.55
N LEU A 200 -4.14 8.23 -9.05
CA LEU A 200 -2.79 7.66 -9.10
C LEU A 200 -2.29 7.24 -7.71
N PHE A 201 -2.51 8.06 -6.69
CA PHE A 201 -2.18 7.72 -5.29
C PHE A 201 -2.89 6.45 -4.79
N GLN A 202 -4.21 6.32 -5.02
CA GLN A 202 -4.95 5.15 -4.56
C GLN A 202 -4.51 3.86 -5.29
N ASN A 203 -4.12 3.95 -6.57
CA ASN A 203 -3.57 2.82 -7.31
C ASN A 203 -2.17 2.41 -6.79
N LEU A 204 -1.27 3.36 -6.49
CA LEU A 204 0.05 3.07 -5.89
C LEU A 204 -0.02 2.44 -4.49
N LYS A 205 -1.05 2.82 -3.73
CA LYS A 205 -1.35 2.30 -2.39
C LYS A 205 -2.18 1.00 -2.41
N ASN A 206 -2.61 0.53 -3.59
CA ASN A 206 -3.42 -0.68 -3.69
C ASN A 206 -2.59 -1.92 -3.31
N LYS A 207 -2.98 -2.60 -2.22
CA LYS A 207 -2.28 -3.80 -1.72
C LYS A 207 -2.30 -4.96 -2.73
N SER A 208 -3.26 -4.99 -3.66
CA SER A 208 -3.34 -6.00 -4.72
C SER A 208 -2.35 -5.81 -5.87
N ASN A 209 -1.66 -4.65 -5.97
CA ASN A 209 -0.65 -4.42 -7.01
C ASN A 209 0.61 -3.71 -6.45
N PRO A 210 1.40 -4.37 -5.57
CA PRO A 210 2.65 -3.79 -5.06
C PRO A 210 3.71 -3.62 -6.16
N LYS A 211 3.63 -4.42 -7.24
CA LYS A 211 4.55 -4.37 -8.39
C LYS A 211 4.49 -3.03 -9.11
N LEU A 212 3.30 -2.42 -9.27
CA LEU A 212 3.15 -1.11 -9.95
C LEU A 212 4.08 -0.04 -9.38
N ARG A 213 4.13 0.08 -8.04
CA ARG A 213 4.96 1.06 -7.34
C ARG A 213 6.45 0.82 -7.58
N VAL A 214 6.90 -0.43 -7.49
CA VAL A 214 8.31 -0.82 -7.71
C VAL A 214 8.75 -0.38 -9.11
N ARG A 215 7.96 -0.73 -10.14
CA ARG A 215 8.20 -0.38 -11.55
C ARG A 215 8.23 1.13 -11.82
N VAL A 216 7.51 1.95 -11.06
CA VAL A 216 7.52 3.43 -11.16
C VAL A 216 8.72 4.05 -10.43
N VAL A 217 9.20 3.44 -9.34
CA VAL A 217 10.40 3.92 -8.62
C VAL A 217 11.68 3.58 -9.39
N GLU A 218 11.81 2.32 -9.83
CA GLU A 218 12.90 1.84 -10.69
C GLU A 218 12.93 2.60 -12.02
N GLY A 219 11.76 2.82 -12.63
CA GLY A 219 11.59 3.64 -13.82
C GLY A 219 11.25 2.87 -15.10
N GLU A 220 10.85 1.59 -15.00
CA GLU A 220 10.25 0.87 -16.14
C GLU A 220 9.06 1.64 -16.73
N ILE A 221 8.24 2.25 -15.87
CA ILE A 221 7.12 3.10 -16.26
C ILE A 221 7.57 4.54 -16.11
N THR A 222 7.69 5.25 -17.24
CA THR A 222 8.09 6.66 -17.24
C THR A 222 7.02 7.54 -16.59
N SER A 223 7.43 8.68 -16.01
CA SER A 223 6.50 9.60 -15.32
C SER A 223 5.40 10.15 -16.25
N GLU A 224 5.69 10.39 -17.53
CA GLU A 224 4.65 10.77 -18.50
C GLU A 224 3.69 9.63 -18.82
N GLN A 225 4.19 8.40 -18.97
CA GLN A 225 3.36 7.22 -19.22
C GLN A 225 2.43 6.93 -18.04
N PHE A 226 2.95 6.93 -16.81
CA PHE A 226 2.19 6.71 -15.59
C PHE A 226 1.01 7.70 -15.44
N VAL A 227 1.22 8.96 -15.83
CA VAL A 227 0.17 9.98 -15.88
C VAL A 227 -0.86 9.72 -17.00
N ARG A 228 -0.42 9.30 -18.19
CA ARG A 228 -1.33 9.05 -19.32
C ARG A 228 -2.16 7.77 -19.18
N MET A 229 -1.62 6.73 -18.52
CA MET A 229 -2.29 5.43 -18.35
C MET A 229 -3.73 5.56 -17.81
N SER A 230 -4.62 4.75 -18.37
CA SER A 230 -6.01 4.60 -17.94
C SER A 230 -6.12 3.96 -16.56
N HIS A 231 -7.31 4.02 -15.95
CA HIS A 231 -7.54 3.30 -14.68
C HIS A 231 -7.34 1.79 -14.84
N ASP A 232 -7.68 1.24 -16.01
CA ASP A 232 -7.61 -0.19 -16.28
C ASP A 232 -6.16 -0.70 -16.35
N GLU A 233 -5.29 0.02 -17.06
CA GLU A 233 -3.85 -0.31 -17.18
C GLU A 233 -3.07 -0.17 -15.85
N LEU A 234 -3.65 0.53 -14.87
CA LEU A 234 -3.08 0.68 -13.52
C LEU A 234 -3.50 -0.46 -12.55
N ARG A 235 -4.47 -1.31 -12.94
CA ARG A 235 -4.82 -2.52 -12.16
C ARG A 235 -3.73 -3.60 -12.28
N SER A 236 -3.80 -4.63 -11.44
CA SER A 236 -2.97 -5.82 -11.64
C SER A 236 -3.40 -6.54 -12.91
N VAL A 237 -2.47 -7.25 -13.57
CA VAL A 237 -2.75 -8.01 -14.81
C VAL A 237 -3.89 -9.01 -14.57
N GLU A 238 -3.82 -9.75 -13.46
CA GLU A 238 -4.85 -10.68 -12.98
C GLU A 238 -6.23 -10.02 -12.84
N GLN A 239 -6.32 -8.82 -12.24
CA GLN A 239 -7.59 -8.11 -12.08
C GLN A 239 -8.11 -7.61 -13.43
N ARG A 240 -7.24 -7.13 -14.32
CA ARG A 240 -7.63 -6.70 -15.67
C ARG A 240 -8.19 -7.87 -16.49
N GLU A 241 -7.57 -9.04 -16.40
CA GLU A 241 -8.03 -10.26 -17.07
C GLU A 241 -9.35 -10.79 -16.47
N ALA A 242 -9.51 -10.72 -15.15
CA ALA A 242 -10.78 -11.02 -14.48
C ALA A 242 -11.90 -10.04 -14.90
N ASP A 243 -11.63 -8.74 -14.91
CA ASP A 243 -12.60 -7.70 -15.27
C ASP A 243 -12.98 -7.81 -16.77
N ALA A 244 -12.03 -8.10 -17.65
CA ALA A 244 -12.28 -8.38 -19.07
C ALA A 244 -13.11 -9.66 -19.28
N LYS A 245 -12.86 -10.72 -18.49
CA LYS A 245 -13.67 -11.95 -18.49
C LYS A 245 -15.10 -11.67 -18.03
N ILE A 246 -15.28 -10.90 -16.95
CA ILE A 246 -16.60 -10.48 -16.46
C ILE A 246 -17.31 -9.61 -17.51
N GLN A 247 -16.61 -8.67 -18.16
CA GLN A 247 -17.18 -7.85 -19.23
C GLN A 247 -17.64 -8.71 -20.41
N LYS A 248 -16.84 -9.69 -20.84
CA LYS A 248 -17.23 -10.64 -21.89
C LYS A 248 -18.45 -11.46 -21.46
N GLU A 249 -18.41 -12.07 -20.28
CA GLU A 249 -19.54 -12.85 -19.77
C GLU A 249 -20.82 -12.02 -19.64
N ASN A 250 -20.73 -10.74 -19.30
CA ASN A 250 -21.89 -9.85 -19.23
C ASN A 250 -22.42 -9.47 -20.63
N MET A 251 -21.56 -9.32 -21.64
CA MET A 251 -21.98 -9.20 -23.04
C MET A 251 -22.67 -10.49 -23.52
N ASP A 252 -22.06 -11.65 -23.27
CA ASP A 252 -22.59 -12.96 -23.65
C ASP A 252 -23.95 -13.25 -22.97
N LYS A 253 -24.14 -12.81 -21.71
CA LYS A 253 -25.43 -12.90 -20.96
C LYS A 253 -26.47 -11.85 -21.39
N ALA A 254 -26.04 -10.71 -21.95
CA ALA A 254 -26.93 -9.66 -22.45
C ALA A 254 -27.44 -9.93 -23.88
N MET A 255 -26.75 -10.80 -24.64
CA MET A 255 -27.23 -11.31 -25.92
C MET A 255 -28.46 -12.19 -25.69
N VAL A 256 -29.62 -11.74 -26.20
CA VAL A 256 -30.83 -12.56 -26.20
C VAL A 256 -30.61 -13.79 -27.08
N ALA A 257 -30.76 -14.99 -26.52
CA ALA A 257 -30.62 -16.23 -27.25
C ALA A 257 -31.61 -16.27 -28.43
N GLN A 258 -31.09 -16.18 -29.66
CA GLN A 258 -31.91 -16.24 -30.86
C GLN A 258 -32.45 -17.66 -31.02
N GLN A 259 -33.74 -17.84 -30.70
CA GLN A 259 -34.43 -19.12 -30.80
C GLN A 259 -34.27 -19.71 -32.22
N GLU A 260 -33.61 -20.86 -32.34
CA GLU A 260 -33.47 -21.57 -33.61
C GLU A 260 -34.82 -22.05 -34.11
N ARG A 261 -35.40 -21.30 -35.06
CA ARG A 261 -36.67 -21.66 -35.69
C ARG A 261 -36.42 -22.61 -36.84
N SER A 262 -37.14 -23.74 -36.84
CA SER A 262 -37.07 -24.75 -37.91
C SER A 262 -37.32 -24.11 -39.28
N ILE A 263 -36.39 -24.33 -40.21
CA ILE A 263 -36.46 -23.78 -41.57
C ILE A 263 -37.04 -24.83 -42.52
N SER A 264 -38.31 -24.67 -42.86
CA SER A 264 -38.95 -25.47 -43.90
C SER A 264 -38.36 -25.17 -45.27
N LYS A 265 -37.93 -26.23 -45.95
CA LYS A 265 -37.58 -26.23 -47.39
C LYS A 265 -38.79 -26.55 -48.28
N SER A 266 -39.95 -26.95 -47.74
CA SER A 266 -41.17 -27.23 -48.53
C SER A 266 -41.94 -25.95 -48.89
N LEU A 267 -41.92 -24.96 -47.99
CA LEU A 267 -42.61 -23.67 -48.14
C LEU A 267 -41.74 -22.62 -48.85
N GLN A 268 -42.38 -21.74 -49.64
CA GLN A 268 -41.70 -20.68 -50.40
C GLN A 268 -42.38 -19.33 -50.14
N CYS A 269 -41.60 -18.27 -49.90
CA CYS A 269 -42.16 -16.95 -49.64
C CYS A 269 -42.56 -16.21 -50.92
N GLY A 270 -43.86 -16.02 -51.13
CA GLY A 270 -44.42 -15.24 -52.25
C GLY A 270 -44.15 -13.73 -52.26
N LYS A 271 -43.16 -13.22 -51.49
CA LYS A 271 -42.63 -11.84 -51.62
C LYS A 271 -41.17 -11.81 -52.11
N CYS A 272 -40.35 -12.80 -51.76
CA CYS A 272 -38.91 -12.80 -52.06
C CYS A 272 -38.41 -14.09 -52.73
N GLY A 273 -39.30 -15.03 -53.07
CA GLY A 273 -38.98 -16.30 -53.73
C GLY A 273 -38.20 -17.30 -52.87
N GLN A 274 -37.64 -16.91 -51.72
CA GLN A 274 -36.79 -17.79 -50.93
C GLN A 274 -37.57 -18.85 -50.14
N ARG A 275 -36.97 -20.04 -50.05
CA ARG A 275 -37.44 -21.20 -49.27
C ARG A 275 -36.79 -21.20 -47.88
N LYS A 276 -36.86 -20.04 -47.21
CA LYS A 276 -36.42 -19.79 -45.82
C LYS A 276 -37.64 -19.38 -45.00
N VAL A 277 -38.50 -20.35 -44.72
CA VAL A 277 -39.79 -20.14 -44.05
C VAL A 277 -39.83 -21.00 -42.81
N THR A 278 -40.15 -20.41 -41.67
CA THR A 278 -40.52 -21.17 -40.47
C THR A 278 -42.04 -21.17 -40.34
N TYR A 279 -42.60 -22.20 -39.73
CA TYR A 279 -44.03 -22.32 -39.53
C TYR A 279 -44.35 -22.85 -38.13
N THR A 280 -45.51 -22.50 -37.62
CA THR A 280 -46.11 -23.08 -36.41
C THR A 280 -47.54 -23.46 -36.69
N GLU A 281 -47.92 -24.68 -36.33
CA GLU A 281 -49.28 -25.21 -36.51
C GLU A 281 -50.14 -24.85 -35.29
N ALA A 282 -51.38 -24.42 -35.53
CA ALA A 282 -52.35 -24.17 -34.47
C ALA A 282 -53.78 -24.46 -34.95
N GLN A 283 -54.57 -25.14 -34.13
CA GLN A 283 -55.99 -25.31 -34.39
C GLN A 283 -56.73 -23.99 -34.13
N THR A 284 -57.31 -23.39 -35.17
CA THR A 284 -58.06 -22.12 -35.06
C THR A 284 -59.52 -22.23 -35.51
N ARG A 285 -59.98 -23.46 -35.79
CA ARG A 285 -61.31 -23.80 -36.30
C ARG A 285 -61.86 -25.04 -35.57
N ALA A 286 -63.07 -25.47 -35.93
CA ALA A 286 -63.71 -26.68 -35.39
C ALA A 286 -62.82 -27.93 -35.55
N ALA A 287 -63.09 -28.98 -34.75
CA ALA A 287 -62.27 -30.20 -34.76
C ALA A 287 -62.35 -30.97 -36.09
N ASP A 288 -63.38 -30.72 -36.89
CA ASP A 288 -63.61 -31.31 -38.21
C ASP A 288 -62.77 -30.66 -39.34
N GLU A 289 -62.08 -29.55 -39.05
CA GLU A 289 -61.19 -28.86 -39.99
C GLU A 289 -59.71 -29.06 -39.63
N PRO A 290 -58.80 -29.13 -40.63
CA PRO A 290 -57.37 -29.26 -40.38
C PRO A 290 -56.74 -28.01 -39.71
N MET A 291 -55.62 -28.24 -39.03
CA MET A 291 -54.81 -27.20 -38.37
C MET A 291 -54.35 -26.09 -39.32
N THR A 292 -54.25 -24.87 -38.81
CA THR A 292 -53.81 -23.70 -39.56
C THR A 292 -52.30 -23.51 -39.45
N LEU A 293 -51.63 -23.28 -40.58
CA LEU A 293 -50.19 -23.09 -40.70
C LEU A 293 -49.81 -21.61 -40.65
N PHE A 294 -49.28 -21.15 -39.51
CA PHE A 294 -48.77 -19.79 -39.36
C PHE A 294 -47.33 -19.71 -39.87
N CYS A 295 -47.17 -19.25 -41.11
CA CYS A 295 -45.88 -19.18 -41.81
C CYS A 295 -45.21 -17.81 -41.63
N THR A 296 -43.90 -17.76 -41.48
CA THR A 296 -43.09 -16.53 -41.46
C THR A 296 -41.78 -16.70 -42.23
N CYS A 297 -41.49 -15.80 -43.16
CA CYS A 297 -40.24 -15.82 -43.91
C CYS A 297 -39.10 -15.15 -43.13
N LEU A 298 -38.05 -15.93 -42.83
CA LEU A 298 -36.87 -15.49 -42.10
C LEU A 298 -35.96 -14.52 -42.89
N ASN A 299 -36.18 -14.34 -44.20
CA ASN A 299 -35.40 -13.44 -45.04
C ASN A 299 -36.07 -12.07 -45.30
N CYS A 300 -37.39 -11.94 -45.17
CA CYS A 300 -38.09 -10.70 -45.50
C CYS A 300 -39.20 -10.30 -44.52
N GLY A 301 -39.34 -11.03 -43.41
CA GLY A 301 -40.30 -10.74 -42.33
C GLY A 301 -41.78 -10.93 -42.68
N LYS A 302 -42.14 -11.24 -43.94
CA LYS A 302 -43.54 -11.48 -44.31
C LYS A 302 -44.05 -12.74 -43.61
N SER A 303 -45.14 -12.59 -42.85
CA SER A 303 -45.94 -13.70 -42.32
C SER A 303 -47.24 -13.87 -43.11
N TRP A 304 -47.78 -15.08 -43.10
CA TRP A 304 -49.09 -15.43 -43.68
C TRP A 304 -49.68 -16.66 -42.98
N ARG A 305 -50.95 -16.95 -43.24
CA ARG A 305 -51.60 -18.20 -42.85
C ARG A 305 -51.84 -19.06 -44.09
N GLN A 306 -51.86 -20.37 -43.89
CA GLN A 306 -52.27 -21.39 -44.86
C GLN A 306 -53.15 -22.42 -44.16
#